data_AF-A0A3D0MT92-F1
#
_entry.id   AF-A0A3D0MT92-F1
#
_cell.length_a   1.000
_cell.length_b   1.000
_cell.length_c   1.000
_cell.angle_alpha   90.00
_cell.angle_beta   90.00
_cell.angle_gamma   90.00
#
_symmetry.space_group_name_H-M   'P 1'
#
loop_
_entity.id
_entity.type
_entity.pdbx_description
1 polymer ?
#
loop_
_entity_poly.entity_id
_entity_poly.type
_entity_poly.pdbx_seq_one_letter_code
_entity_poly.pdbx_strand_id
1 'polypeptide(L)' 'MKQLLNDFQLTPHFNLREFQCRCCQQAKVWPQLTLCLEKLRTLWGKPLILTSGYRCPTHNKEV' A
#
# COMPACT_ATOMS: atom_id res chain seq x y z
N MET A 1 -1.66 -23.73 -4.50
CA MET A 1 -2.33 -22.43 -4.28
C MET A 1 -1.32 -21.49 -3.63
N LYS A 2 -0.91 -20.40 -4.28
CA LYS A 2 0.00 -19.42 -3.65
C LYS A 2 -0.77 -18.69 -2.56
N GLN A 3 -0.34 -18.82 -1.31
CA GLN A 3 -0.89 -18.05 -0.21
C GLN A 3 -0.62 -16.56 -0.50
N LEU A 4 -1.68 -15.77 -0.60
CA LEU A 4 -1.60 -14.35 -0.91
C LEU A 4 -1.39 -13.59 0.40
N LEU A 5 -0.12 -13.27 0.72
CA LEU A 5 0.22 -12.47 1.90
C LEU A 5 -0.33 -11.04 1.76
N ASN A 6 -0.78 -10.46 2.86
CA ASN A 6 -1.36 -9.11 2.93
C ASN A 6 -2.55 -8.88 1.98
N ASP A 7 -3.28 -9.93 1.63
CA ASP A 7 -4.52 -9.78 0.85
C ASP A 7 -5.67 -9.33 1.73
N PHE A 8 -5.71 -8.03 2.01
CA PHE A 8 -6.74 -7.43 2.84
C PHE A 8 -7.18 -6.10 2.23
N GLN A 9 -8.47 -5.98 1.92
CA GLN A 9 -9.02 -4.77 1.36
C GLN A 9 -9.15 -3.69 2.44
N LEU A 10 -8.43 -2.56 2.28
CA LEU A 10 -8.41 -1.47 3.28
C LEU A 10 -9.50 -0.42 3.00
N THR A 11 -9.72 -0.14 1.72
CA THR A 11 -10.67 0.86 1.19
C THR A 11 -11.20 0.36 -0.17
N PRO A 12 -12.24 0.94 -0.76
CA PRO A 12 -12.76 0.50 -2.06
C PRO A 12 -11.70 0.34 -3.14
N HIS A 13 -10.68 1.20 -3.15
CA HIS A 13 -9.66 1.18 -4.20
C HIS A 13 -8.28 0.71 -3.79
N PHE A 14 -8.03 0.47 -2.49
CA PHE A 14 -6.70 0.08 -2.01
C PHE A 14 -6.73 -1.19 -1.16
N ASN A 15 -5.87 -2.14 -1.52
CA ASN A 15 -5.56 -3.37 -0.78
C ASN A 15 -4.22 -3.23 -0.04
N LEU A 16 -4.09 -3.87 1.12
CA LEU A 16 -2.90 -3.80 1.97
C LEU A 16 -1.61 -4.22 1.25
N ARG A 17 -1.68 -5.15 0.29
CA ARG A 17 -0.52 -5.57 -0.51
C ARG A 17 0.13 -4.43 -1.27
N GLU A 18 -0.62 -3.41 -1.67
CA GLU A 18 -0.08 -2.26 -2.41
C GLU A 18 0.84 -1.40 -1.52
N PHE A 19 0.69 -1.53 -0.20
CA PHE A 19 1.52 -0.83 0.77
C PHE A 19 2.72 -1.64 1.24
N GLN A 20 2.84 -2.91 0.85
CA GLN A 20 3.89 -3.78 1.39
C GLN A 20 5.27 -3.39 0.85
N CYS A 21 6.28 -3.53 1.71
CA CYS A 21 7.66 -3.38 1.30
C CYS A 21 8.03 -4.47 0.28
N ARG A 22 8.61 -4.07 -0.85
CA ARG A 22 8.95 -4.99 -1.94
C ARG A 22 10.01 -6.03 -1.58
N CYS A 23 10.87 -5.76 -0.61
CA CYS A 23 11.93 -6.70 -0.22
C CYS A 23 11.45 -7.82 0.70
N CYS A 24 10.58 -7.51 1.67
CA CYS A 24 10.24 -8.43 2.77
C CYS A 24 8.73 -8.57 3.01
N GLN A 25 7.91 -7.88 2.22
CA GLN A 25 6.45 -7.90 2.29
C GLN A 25 5.87 -7.45 3.64
N GLN A 26 6.67 -6.84 4.52
CA GLN A 26 6.11 -6.15 5.69
C GLN A 26 5.23 -5.00 5.22
N ALA A 27 4.03 -4.86 5.79
CA ALA A 27 3.14 -3.74 5.54
C ALA A 27 2.84 -3.03 6.86
N LYS A 28 3.14 -1.74 6.93
CA LYS A 28 2.72 -0.85 8.02
C LYS A 28 2.05 0.34 7.38
N VAL A 29 0.76 0.51 7.66
CA VAL A 29 -0.02 1.60 7.07
C VAL A 29 -0.83 2.27 8.17
N TRP A 30 -0.79 3.60 8.18
CA TRP A 30 -1.61 4.38 9.10
C TRP A 30 -3.03 4.47 8.54
N PRO A 31 -4.10 4.16 9.29
CA PRO A 31 -5.46 4.11 8.76
C PRO A 31 -5.92 5.43 8.11
N GLN A 32 -5.48 6.58 8.62
CA GLN A 32 -5.89 7.85 8.04
C GLN A 32 -5.17 8.17 6.71
N LEU A 33 -4.00 7.60 6.46
CA LEU A 33 -3.36 7.67 5.14
C LEU A 33 -4.25 6.99 4.08
N THR A 34 -4.79 5.81 4.36
CA THR A 34 -5.62 5.07 3.39
C THR A 34 -6.92 5.82 3.09
N LEU A 35 -7.55 6.42 4.10
CA LEU A 35 -8.73 7.27 3.92
C LEU A 35 -8.43 8.51 3.08
N CYS A 36 -7.29 9.16 3.28
CA CYS A 36 -6.87 10.32 2.48
C CYS A 36 -6.58 9.92 1.02
N LEU A 37 -5.91 8.78 0.80
CA LEU A 37 -5.65 8.26 -0.55
C LEU A 37 -6.94 7.85 -1.27
N GLU A 38 -7.90 7.26 -0.56
CA GLU A 38 -9.21 6.92 -1.10
C GLU A 38 -9.97 8.17 -1.57
N LYS A 39 -9.99 9.23 -0.73
CA LYS A 39 -10.56 10.53 -1.12
C LYS A 39 -9.84 11.12 -2.33
N LEU A 40 -8.51 11.13 -2.34
CA LEU A 40 -7.72 11.64 -3.45
C LEU A 40 -8.03 10.88 -4.74
N ARG A 41 -8.04 9.55 -4.70
CA ARG A 41 -8.32 8.71 -5.87
C ARG A 41 -9.74 8.92 -6.39
N THR A 42 -10.72 9.03 -5.49
CA THR A 42 -12.11 9.31 -5.86
C THR A 42 -12.24 10.65 -6.58
N LEU A 43 -11.60 11.70 -6.06
CA LEU A 43 -11.57 13.02 -6.70
C LEU A 43 -10.80 13.02 -8.03
N TRP A 44 -9.73 12.25 -8.11
CA TRP A 44 -8.90 12.13 -9.31
C TRP A 44 -9.59 11.38 -10.45
N GLY A 45 -10.51 10.48 -10.15
CA GLY A 45 -11.32 9.73 -11.12
C GLY A 45 -10.52 8.74 -11.98
N LYS A 46 -9.23 8.52 -11.68
CA LYS A 46 -8.34 7.57 -12.37
C LYS A 46 -7.57 6.73 -11.35
N PRO A 47 -6.96 5.61 -11.77
CA PRO A 47 -6.13 4.83 -10.88
C PRO A 47 -4.97 5.63 -10.28
N LEU A 48 -4.86 5.61 -8.95
CA LEU A 48 -3.70 6.10 -8.21
C LEU A 48 -2.81 4.91 -7.88
N ILE A 49 -1.67 4.78 -8.56
CA ILE A 49 -0.77 3.63 -8.44
C ILE A 49 0.29 3.90 -7.38
N LEU A 50 0.35 3.07 -6.35
CA LEU A 50 1.38 3.14 -5.31
C LEU A 50 2.63 2.40 -5.77
N THR A 51 3.69 3.14 -6.11
CA THR A 51 4.99 2.54 -6.50
C THR A 51 5.83 2.12 -5.29
N SER A 52 5.58 2.73 -4.14
CA SER A 52 6.08 2.28 -2.84
C SER A 52 5.21 2.82 -1.70
N GLY A 53 4.60 1.92 -0.92
CA GLY A 53 3.94 2.27 0.34
C GLY A 53 4.93 2.33 1.50
N TYR A 54 5.04 1.24 2.28
CA TYR A 54 6.02 1.10 3.35
C TYR A 54 7.36 0.58 2.82
N ARG A 55 8.47 1.08 3.39
CA ARG A 55 9.82 0.53 3.21
C ARG A 55 10.36 0.13 4.58
N CYS A 56 10.90 -1.08 4.68
CA CYS A 56 11.63 -1.46 5.90
C CYS A 56 12.93 -0.65 6.00
N PRO A 57 13.51 -0.50 7.21
CA PRO A 57 14.73 0.27 7.40
C PRO A 57 15.90 -0.17 6.51
N THR A 58 16.01 -1.47 6.20
CA THR A 58 17.05 -2.01 5.31
C THR A 58 16.85 -1.52 3.87
N HIS A 59 15.69 -1.77 3.28
CA HIS A 59 15.38 -1.34 1.91
C HIS A 59 15.40 0.18 1.74
N ASN A 60 15.04 0.93 2.78
CA ASN A 60 15.09 2.39 2.72
C ASN A 60 16.52 2.96 2.74
N LYS A 61 17.53 2.19 3.15
CA LYS A 61 18.94 2.60 3.11
C LYS A 61 19.63 2.32 1.78
N GLU A 62 19.01 1.50 0.93
CA GLU A 62 19.54 1.10 -0.39
C GLU A 62 19.25 2.16 -1.48
N VAL A 63 18.64 3.29 -1.12
CA VAL A 63 18.17 4.37 -2.02
C VAL A 63 18.75 5.73 -1.66
#